data_AF-A0A562DHB7-F1
#
_entry.id   AF-A0A562DHB7-F1
#
_cell.length_a   1.000
_cell.length_b   1.000
_cell.length_c   1.000
_cell.angle_alpha   90.00
_cell.angle_beta   90.00
_cell.angle_gamma   90.00
#
_symmetry.space_group_name_H-M   'P 1'
#
loop_
_entity.id
_entity.type
_entity.pdbx_description
1 polymer ?
#
loop_
_entity_poly.entity_id
_entity_poly.type
_entity_poly.pdbx_seq_one_letter_code
_entity_poly.pdbx_strand_id
1 'polypeptide(L)'
;MSATAESAIPASNPGRRPGPATVPKGAAGLSLTERVAGQEQLLPAPLLGLLVSLHRTIEPERRALLAARRERQAFFDAGGLPDFRADTRHIREGDWKVAPIPAALQDRRVEITGPVDPKMVINALNSGAHCYMADFEDSTSPTWRNLLAGQRALAAAVDGSLSFQAGNGKQYRLRPYEERAVLIVRPRGWHLDEKHVRVDGEPIAGGLFDMAVFAFHNARTLMANDRGPYFYLPKLQSMEEAALWEAALSHVEAFLGLPHGQMKATVLIETLPAVFEMDEILHALRDRIVGLNCGRWDYIFSYLKTFRAHPDKVLPERGQVTMTQPFLKAYSELLIRTCHRRGAHAMGGMAAQIPNASDPVANEQALARVRADKLREVTAGHDGTWVAHPALIPVAREVFDAHMPTPNQHHVLREDVQVTRDDLIRPCEGTITREGFENNIEVCVRYLAAWLDGNGCVPIHGMMEDAATAEIARAQLWQWLHHSDPRGRHADGSPVHLADGTVIDFALFERTLAALPGRLGDTANLPGGRRIAEATALLDELTRACQLVEFLTLPAYARID
;
A
#
# COMPACT_ATOMS: atom_id res chain seq x y z
N MET A 1 1.26 -24.55 -78.30
CA MET A 1 1.28 -25.97 -77.88
C MET A 1 1.04 -25.97 -76.37
N SER A 2 -0.20 -25.89 -75.89
CA SER A 2 -1.18 -26.97 -75.69
C SER A 2 -0.78 -28.05 -74.66
N ALA A 3 -1.50 -28.00 -73.52
CA ALA A 3 -2.07 -29.10 -72.73
C ALA A 3 -1.24 -29.89 -71.67
N THR A 4 -1.46 -29.50 -70.40
CA THR A 4 -2.00 -30.28 -69.24
C THR A 4 -1.52 -31.69 -68.89
N ALA A 5 -1.16 -31.89 -67.61
CA ALA A 5 -1.69 -32.97 -66.76
C ALA A 5 -1.50 -32.67 -65.25
N GLU A 6 -2.58 -32.76 -64.48
CA GLU A 6 -2.70 -32.72 -63.02
C GLU A 6 -2.31 -34.05 -62.36
N SER A 7 -1.96 -34.00 -61.06
CA SER A 7 -2.10 -35.08 -60.03
C SER A 7 -1.14 -34.77 -58.87
N ALA A 8 -1.43 -34.88 -57.57
CA ALA A 8 -2.60 -35.06 -56.73
C ALA A 8 -2.11 -34.83 -55.28
N ILE A 9 -2.95 -34.26 -54.42
CA ILE A 9 -2.71 -33.96 -52.99
C ILE A 9 -2.85 -35.25 -52.16
N PRO A 10 -1.98 -35.57 -51.18
CA PRO A 10 -2.31 -36.57 -50.17
C PRO A 10 -3.00 -35.95 -48.95
N ALA A 11 -4.05 -36.66 -48.53
CA ALA A 11 -5.03 -36.35 -47.50
C ALA A 11 -4.48 -36.06 -46.10
N SER A 12 -5.16 -35.14 -45.43
CA SER A 12 -5.11 -34.87 -43.99
C SER A 12 -5.56 -36.10 -43.18
N ASN A 13 -4.77 -36.48 -42.18
CA ASN A 13 -5.07 -37.57 -41.26
C ASN A 13 -5.86 -37.02 -40.04
N PRO A 14 -7.14 -37.37 -39.83
CA PRO A 14 -7.92 -36.90 -38.70
C PRO A 14 -7.85 -37.94 -37.57
N GLY A 15 -6.90 -37.81 -36.66
CA GLY A 15 -6.78 -38.81 -35.60
C GLY A 15 -5.55 -38.74 -34.71
N ARG A 16 -5.35 -37.63 -34.00
CA ARG A 16 -4.61 -37.66 -32.73
C ARG A 16 -5.02 -36.47 -31.88
N ARG A 17 -5.82 -36.73 -30.84
CA ARG A 17 -5.99 -35.80 -29.72
C ARG A 17 -4.59 -35.54 -29.13
N PRO A 18 -4.17 -34.28 -28.92
CA PRO A 18 -3.02 -34.04 -28.08
C PRO A 18 -3.36 -34.60 -26.69
N GLY A 19 -2.53 -35.51 -26.19
CA GLY A 19 -2.55 -35.88 -24.77
C GLY A 19 -2.31 -34.64 -23.90
N PRO A 20 -2.61 -34.71 -22.59
CA PRO A 20 -2.44 -33.57 -21.70
C PRO A 20 -1.02 -33.01 -21.84
N ALA A 21 -0.95 -31.70 -22.11
CA ALA A 21 0.29 -30.98 -22.29
C ALA A 21 1.20 -31.24 -21.09
N THR A 22 2.37 -31.82 -21.37
CA THR A 22 3.46 -31.96 -20.42
C THR A 22 3.87 -30.57 -19.95
N VAL A 23 3.67 -30.32 -18.65
CA VAL A 23 4.14 -29.13 -17.94
C VAL A 23 5.62 -28.94 -18.26
N PRO A 24 6.07 -27.77 -18.77
CA PRO A 24 7.49 -27.54 -18.98
C PRO A 24 8.26 -27.74 -17.67
N LYS A 25 9.47 -28.29 -17.76
CA LYS A 25 10.38 -28.60 -16.62
C LYS A 25 10.64 -27.43 -15.64
N GLY A 26 10.17 -26.22 -15.92
CA GLY A 26 10.30 -25.02 -15.07
C GLY A 26 9.21 -24.82 -14.01
N ALA A 27 8.03 -25.44 -14.12
CA ALA A 27 6.92 -25.23 -13.15
C ALA A 27 6.77 -26.39 -12.13
N ALA A 28 7.76 -27.28 -12.05
CA ALA A 28 7.72 -28.40 -11.10
C ALA A 28 7.68 -27.87 -9.65
N GLY A 29 6.64 -28.27 -8.92
CA GLY A 29 6.38 -27.85 -7.54
C GLY A 29 5.29 -26.78 -7.38
N LEU A 30 4.81 -26.17 -8.47
CA LEU A 30 3.73 -25.17 -8.38
C LEU A 30 2.34 -25.81 -8.44
N SER A 31 1.45 -25.39 -7.54
CA SER A 31 0.02 -25.70 -7.60
C SER A 31 -0.83 -24.43 -7.44
N LEU A 32 -1.96 -24.40 -8.17
CA LEU A 32 -2.98 -23.38 -8.03
C LEU A 32 -4.16 -23.98 -7.26
N THR A 33 -4.58 -23.36 -6.17
CA THR A 33 -5.71 -23.89 -5.36
C THR A 33 -7.06 -23.47 -5.91
N GLU A 34 -7.11 -22.37 -6.68
CA GLU A 34 -8.33 -21.78 -7.20
C GLU A 34 -8.30 -21.65 -8.73
N ARG A 35 -9.48 -21.58 -9.37
CA ARG A 35 -9.60 -21.38 -10.81
C ARG A 35 -10.60 -20.30 -11.18
N VAL A 36 -10.15 -19.31 -11.95
CA VAL A 36 -11.02 -18.32 -12.61
C VAL A 36 -10.87 -18.39 -14.13
N ALA A 37 -11.90 -17.95 -14.86
CA ALA A 37 -11.92 -18.03 -16.31
C ALA A 37 -10.74 -17.28 -16.97
N GLY A 38 -10.07 -17.94 -17.91
CA GLY A 38 -8.96 -17.36 -18.68
C GLY A 38 -7.66 -17.19 -17.90
N GLN A 39 -7.55 -17.71 -16.67
CA GLN A 39 -6.36 -17.48 -15.82
C GLN A 39 -5.09 -18.05 -16.45
N GLU A 40 -5.20 -19.11 -17.24
CA GLU A 40 -4.10 -19.74 -17.98
C GLU A 40 -3.45 -18.80 -19.01
N GLN A 41 -4.19 -17.82 -19.52
CA GLN A 41 -3.65 -16.80 -20.42
C GLN A 41 -2.81 -15.77 -19.65
N LEU A 42 -3.23 -15.46 -18.42
CA LEU A 42 -2.51 -14.55 -17.54
C LEU A 42 -1.33 -15.23 -16.83
N LEU A 43 -1.41 -16.54 -16.59
CA LEU A 43 -0.41 -17.35 -15.90
C LEU A 43 0.16 -18.44 -16.82
N PRO A 44 0.82 -18.05 -17.95
CA PRO A 44 1.40 -19.02 -18.86
C PRO A 44 2.60 -19.73 -18.22
N ALA A 45 2.97 -20.88 -18.77
CA ALA A 45 4.01 -21.74 -18.19
C ALA A 45 5.37 -21.05 -17.92
N PRO A 46 5.88 -20.13 -18.76
CA PRO A 46 7.11 -19.40 -18.44
C PRO A 46 6.99 -18.53 -17.18
N LEU A 47 5.85 -17.87 -16.97
CA LEU A 47 5.60 -17.08 -15.75
C LEU A 47 5.50 -17.99 -14.52
N LEU A 48 4.86 -19.16 -14.65
CA LEU A 48 4.85 -20.13 -13.55
C LEU A 48 6.28 -20.58 -13.19
N GLY A 49 7.16 -20.75 -14.17
CA GLY A 49 8.58 -21.03 -13.93
C GLY A 49 9.32 -19.88 -13.24
N LEU A 50 9.04 -18.63 -13.62
CA LEU A 50 9.53 -17.44 -12.91
C LEU A 50 9.11 -17.48 -11.44
N LEU A 51 7.81 -17.64 -11.16
CA LEU A 51 7.26 -17.66 -9.80
C LEU A 51 7.91 -18.74 -8.93
N VAL A 52 8.13 -19.96 -9.47
CA VAL A 52 8.83 -21.04 -8.76
C VAL A 52 10.27 -20.65 -8.43
N SER A 53 11.03 -20.17 -9.42
CA SER A 53 12.43 -19.78 -9.20
C SER A 53 12.57 -18.61 -8.22
N LEU A 54 11.67 -17.64 -8.31
CA LEU A 54 11.64 -16.46 -7.46
C LEU A 54 11.31 -16.85 -6.02
N HIS A 55 10.26 -17.65 -5.81
CA HIS A 55 9.90 -18.15 -4.48
C HIS A 55 11.06 -18.89 -3.82
N ARG A 56 11.66 -19.87 -4.50
CA ARG A 56 12.78 -20.66 -3.94
C ARG A 56 14.01 -19.81 -3.58
N THR A 57 14.20 -18.69 -4.28
CA THR A 57 15.34 -17.80 -4.05
C THR A 57 15.09 -16.83 -2.89
N ILE A 58 13.88 -16.30 -2.78
CA ILE A 58 13.57 -15.16 -1.88
C ILE A 58 12.91 -15.61 -0.57
N GLU A 59 12.10 -16.67 -0.60
CA GLU A 59 11.29 -17.09 0.55
C GLU A 59 12.08 -17.41 1.83
N PRO A 60 13.24 -18.10 1.78
CA PRO A 60 14.01 -18.40 2.99
C PRO A 60 14.38 -17.13 3.76
N GLU A 61 14.87 -16.11 3.05
CA GLU A 61 15.26 -14.82 3.64
C GLU A 61 14.02 -14.03 4.09
N ARG A 62 12.93 -14.01 3.30
CA ARG A 62 11.68 -13.38 3.71
C ARG A 62 11.21 -13.89 5.07
N ARG A 63 11.20 -15.21 5.26
CA ARG A 63 10.78 -15.83 6.54
C ARG A 63 11.70 -15.47 7.69
N ALA A 64 13.01 -15.39 7.43
CA ALA A 64 13.99 -14.95 8.43
C ALA A 64 13.75 -13.49 8.84
N LEU A 65 13.50 -12.59 7.90
CA LEU A 65 13.20 -11.17 8.18
C LEU A 65 11.86 -11.00 8.93
N LEU A 66 10.82 -11.75 8.56
CA LEU A 66 9.55 -11.75 9.30
C LEU A 66 9.71 -12.32 10.73
N ALA A 67 10.65 -13.24 10.95
CA ALA A 67 11.01 -13.68 12.30
C ALA A 67 11.78 -12.57 13.07
N ALA A 68 12.73 -11.89 12.41
CA ALA A 68 13.46 -10.77 12.99
C ALA A 68 12.55 -9.61 13.39
N ARG A 69 11.45 -9.34 12.64
CA ARG A 69 10.41 -8.39 13.07
C ARG A 69 9.82 -8.76 14.43
N ARG A 70 9.50 -10.04 14.66
CA ARG A 70 8.95 -10.52 15.94
C ARG A 70 9.94 -10.38 17.08
N GLU A 71 11.21 -10.68 16.83
CA GLU A 71 12.29 -10.51 17.83
C GLU A 71 12.48 -9.04 18.20
N ARG A 72 12.53 -8.15 17.19
CA ARG A 72 12.63 -6.70 17.39
C ARG A 72 11.43 -6.15 18.17
N GLN A 73 10.23 -6.63 17.86
CA GLN A 73 9.04 -6.24 18.60
C GLN A 73 9.03 -6.77 20.05
N ALA A 74 9.57 -7.98 20.29
CA ALA A 74 9.72 -8.49 21.66
C ALA A 74 10.71 -7.65 22.48
N PHE A 75 11.77 -7.14 21.85
CA PHE A 75 12.67 -6.16 22.47
C PHE A 75 11.95 -4.87 22.83
N PHE A 76 11.11 -4.33 21.94
CA PHE A 76 10.30 -3.14 22.24
C PHE A 76 9.31 -3.41 23.37
N ASP A 77 8.63 -4.55 23.37
CA ASP A 77 7.69 -4.94 24.43
C ASP A 77 8.37 -5.04 25.81
N ALA A 78 9.69 -5.31 25.84
CA ALA A 78 10.49 -5.37 27.06
C ALA A 78 11.03 -3.99 27.52
N GLY A 79 10.58 -2.89 26.93
CA GLY A 79 11.00 -1.52 27.25
C GLY A 79 12.11 -0.97 26.36
N GLY A 80 12.56 -1.74 25.36
CA GLY A 80 13.47 -1.24 24.33
C GLY A 80 12.82 -0.15 23.47
N LEU A 81 13.65 0.74 22.91
CA LEU A 81 13.21 1.81 22.01
C LEU A 81 13.87 1.65 20.63
N PRO A 82 13.20 2.00 19.53
CA PRO A 82 13.84 2.08 18.21
C PRO A 82 14.82 3.25 18.19
N ASP A 83 15.94 3.09 17.48
CA ASP A 83 16.99 4.12 17.36
C ASP A 83 17.78 3.96 16.05
N PHE A 84 18.56 4.98 15.70
CA PHE A 84 19.53 4.91 14.60
C PHE A 84 20.63 3.90 14.91
N ARG A 85 20.92 3.04 13.94
CA ARG A 85 21.89 1.95 14.05
C ARG A 85 23.34 2.44 14.13
N ALA A 86 24.12 1.94 15.06
CA ALA A 86 25.54 2.32 15.20
C ALA A 86 26.43 1.64 14.14
N ASP A 87 26.12 0.39 13.79
CA ASP A 87 26.86 -0.43 12.82
C ASP A 87 26.81 0.12 11.39
N THR A 88 25.73 0.80 11.02
CA THR A 88 25.52 1.41 9.69
C THR A 88 25.83 2.91 9.63
N ARG A 89 26.41 3.49 10.69
CA ARG A 89 26.71 4.94 10.75
C ARG A 89 27.50 5.44 9.55
N HIS A 90 28.42 4.63 9.03
CA HIS A 90 29.22 4.94 7.85
C HIS A 90 28.40 5.16 6.58
N ILE A 91 27.20 4.54 6.44
CA ILE A 91 26.27 4.80 5.33
C ILE A 91 25.66 6.20 5.47
N ARG A 92 25.20 6.54 6.68
CA ARG A 92 24.58 7.84 6.99
C ARG A 92 25.56 9.00 6.92
N GLU A 93 26.85 8.77 7.11
CA GLU A 93 27.89 9.82 7.03
C GLU A 93 28.62 9.84 5.69
N GLY A 94 28.57 8.75 4.93
CA GLY A 94 29.23 8.65 3.62
C GLY A 94 28.63 9.58 2.56
N ASP A 95 29.46 9.93 1.59
CA ASP A 95 29.09 10.71 0.39
C ASP A 95 28.71 9.77 -0.74
N TRP A 96 27.40 9.66 -0.98
CA TRP A 96 26.81 8.84 -2.03
C TRP A 96 25.42 9.36 -2.39
N LYS A 97 24.98 9.05 -3.61
CA LYS A 97 23.65 9.34 -4.14
C LYS A 97 23.05 8.10 -4.82
N VAL A 98 21.73 8.12 -5.00
CA VAL A 98 21.02 7.09 -5.77
C VAL A 98 21.31 7.24 -7.26
N ALA A 99 21.03 6.20 -8.03
CA ALA A 99 21.16 6.22 -9.48
C ALA A 99 20.24 7.27 -10.14
N PRO A 100 20.56 7.74 -11.36
CA PRO A 100 19.74 8.72 -12.06
C PRO A 100 18.27 8.31 -12.19
N ILE A 101 17.38 9.25 -11.89
CA ILE A 101 15.93 9.06 -11.98
C ILE A 101 15.49 9.18 -13.45
N PRO A 102 14.71 8.23 -14.00
CA PRO A 102 14.22 8.30 -15.38
C PRO A 102 13.41 9.57 -15.65
N ALA A 103 13.44 10.06 -16.90
CA ALA A 103 12.74 11.29 -17.29
C ALA A 103 11.24 11.27 -16.92
N ALA A 104 10.58 10.13 -17.10
CA ALA A 104 9.17 9.94 -16.74
C ALA A 104 8.86 10.10 -15.24
N LEU A 105 9.87 10.08 -14.37
CA LEU A 105 9.71 10.20 -12.92
C LEU A 105 10.33 11.48 -12.35
N GLN A 106 10.85 12.39 -13.19
CA GLN A 106 11.47 13.63 -12.71
C GLN A 106 10.45 14.62 -12.14
N ASP A 107 9.22 14.63 -12.65
CA ASP A 107 8.10 15.45 -12.17
C ASP A 107 6.99 14.55 -11.66
N ARG A 108 6.79 14.56 -10.33
CA ARG A 108 5.82 13.72 -9.62
C ARG A 108 4.90 14.54 -8.74
N ARG A 109 4.73 15.85 -9.04
CA ARG A 109 4.09 16.81 -8.13
C ARG A 109 2.71 16.38 -7.62
N VAL A 110 1.93 15.65 -8.43
CA VAL A 110 0.65 15.07 -8.00
C VAL A 110 0.55 13.64 -8.52
N GLU A 111 0.38 12.69 -7.59
CA GLU A 111 0.05 11.31 -7.88
C GLU A 111 -1.35 10.97 -7.38
N ILE A 112 -2.10 10.22 -8.18
CA ILE A 112 -3.37 9.63 -7.76
C ILE A 112 -3.13 8.18 -7.34
N THR A 113 -3.77 7.73 -6.27
CA THR A 113 -3.77 6.32 -5.86
C THR A 113 -5.14 5.69 -6.08
N GLY A 114 -5.18 4.40 -6.34
CA GLY A 114 -6.46 3.70 -6.44
C GLY A 114 -6.34 2.21 -6.75
N PRO A 115 -7.46 1.49 -6.61
CA PRO A 115 -7.53 0.06 -6.84
C PRO A 115 -7.34 -0.28 -8.32
N VAL A 116 -7.04 -1.56 -8.55
CA VAL A 116 -6.73 -2.11 -9.88
C VAL A 116 -7.97 -2.51 -10.70
N ASP A 117 -9.19 -2.12 -10.32
CA ASP A 117 -10.36 -2.44 -11.12
C ASP A 117 -10.34 -1.70 -12.47
N PRO A 118 -10.85 -2.32 -13.56
CA PRO A 118 -10.74 -1.76 -14.92
C PRO A 118 -11.25 -0.32 -15.05
N LYS A 119 -12.35 0.03 -14.39
CA LYS A 119 -12.94 1.36 -14.48
C LYS A 119 -12.05 2.39 -13.76
N MET A 120 -11.57 2.08 -12.56
CA MET A 120 -10.72 3.00 -11.81
C MET A 120 -9.35 3.15 -12.46
N VAL A 121 -8.77 2.08 -13.01
CA VAL A 121 -7.51 2.17 -13.79
C VAL A 121 -7.65 3.16 -14.94
N ILE A 122 -8.74 3.10 -15.73
CA ILE A 122 -8.97 4.07 -16.82
C ILE A 122 -9.10 5.49 -16.27
N ASN A 123 -9.91 5.68 -15.22
CA ASN A 123 -10.14 7.01 -14.65
C ASN A 123 -8.86 7.63 -14.09
N ALA A 124 -8.04 6.84 -13.39
CA ALA A 124 -6.80 7.28 -12.78
C ALA A 124 -5.73 7.62 -13.84
N LEU A 125 -5.58 6.78 -14.87
CA LEU A 125 -4.67 7.09 -15.99
C LEU A 125 -5.11 8.34 -16.76
N ASN A 126 -6.40 8.56 -16.93
CA ASN A 126 -6.96 9.72 -17.63
C ASN A 126 -7.13 10.97 -16.74
N SER A 127 -6.71 10.91 -15.47
CA SER A 127 -7.07 11.90 -14.45
C SER A 127 -6.35 13.23 -14.61
N GLY A 128 -5.25 13.26 -15.37
CA GLY A 128 -4.34 14.38 -15.45
C GLY A 128 -3.38 14.47 -14.26
N ALA A 129 -3.24 13.44 -13.42
CA ALA A 129 -2.12 13.31 -12.49
C ALA A 129 -0.80 13.04 -13.25
N HIS A 130 0.34 13.28 -12.61
CA HIS A 130 1.65 12.93 -13.19
C HIS A 130 1.88 11.43 -13.10
N CYS A 131 1.52 10.83 -11.97
CA CYS A 131 1.60 9.40 -11.75
C CYS A 131 0.28 8.83 -11.24
N TYR A 132 0.04 7.56 -11.55
CA TYR A 132 -1.01 6.75 -10.98
C TYR A 132 -0.37 5.55 -10.27
N MET A 133 -0.55 5.49 -8.96
CA MET A 133 -0.22 4.30 -8.18
C MET A 133 -1.40 3.31 -8.22
N ALA A 134 -1.25 2.28 -9.06
CA ALA A 134 -2.18 1.16 -9.13
C ALA A 134 -1.90 0.17 -8.00
N ASP A 135 -2.91 -0.06 -7.17
CA ASP A 135 -2.71 -0.63 -5.85
C ASP A 135 -3.29 -2.04 -5.69
N PHE A 136 -2.42 -3.02 -5.46
CA PHE A 136 -2.79 -4.38 -5.06
C PHE A 136 -2.80 -4.57 -3.53
N GLU A 137 -2.46 -3.53 -2.77
CA GLU A 137 -2.29 -3.57 -1.33
C GLU A 137 -3.50 -2.97 -0.61
N ASP A 138 -3.36 -1.93 0.22
CA ASP A 138 -4.40 -1.52 1.17
C ASP A 138 -5.75 -1.09 0.57
N SER A 139 -5.79 -0.62 -0.68
CA SER A 139 -7.06 -0.25 -1.34
C SER A 139 -7.70 -1.41 -2.13
N THR A 140 -7.08 -2.60 -2.13
CA THR A 140 -7.60 -3.80 -2.80
C THR A 140 -7.83 -4.92 -1.80
N SER A 141 -9.07 -5.44 -1.75
CA SER A 141 -9.33 -6.73 -1.11
C SER A 141 -8.76 -7.85 -2.01
N PRO A 142 -7.77 -8.63 -1.54
CA PRO A 142 -6.93 -9.49 -2.37
C PRO A 142 -7.60 -10.85 -2.65
N THR A 143 -8.90 -10.84 -2.99
CA THR A 143 -9.56 -12.04 -3.55
C THR A 143 -8.86 -12.47 -4.83
N TRP A 144 -8.79 -13.77 -5.11
CA TRP A 144 -8.13 -14.27 -6.32
C TRP A 144 -8.68 -13.62 -7.60
N ARG A 145 -9.99 -13.41 -7.64
CA ARG A 145 -10.67 -12.73 -8.76
C ARG A 145 -10.20 -11.29 -8.93
N ASN A 146 -10.10 -10.51 -7.85
CA ASN A 146 -9.67 -9.11 -7.92
C ASN A 146 -8.22 -8.99 -8.39
N LEU A 147 -7.33 -9.83 -7.87
CA LEU A 147 -5.91 -9.81 -8.24
C LEU A 147 -5.71 -10.12 -9.72
N LEU A 148 -6.33 -11.20 -10.23
CA LEU A 148 -6.21 -11.55 -11.64
C LEU A 148 -6.93 -10.55 -12.57
N ALA A 149 -8.07 -9.99 -12.14
CA ALA A 149 -8.73 -8.93 -12.89
C ALA A 149 -7.85 -7.67 -12.97
N GLY A 150 -7.21 -7.30 -11.86
CA GLY A 150 -6.27 -6.19 -11.79
C GLY A 150 -5.08 -6.37 -12.71
N GLN A 151 -4.42 -7.53 -12.66
CA GLN A 151 -3.28 -7.83 -13.54
C GLN A 151 -3.66 -7.76 -15.03
N ARG A 152 -4.85 -8.23 -15.41
CA ARG A 152 -5.36 -8.07 -16.79
C ARG A 152 -5.65 -6.62 -17.13
N ALA A 153 -6.24 -5.87 -16.20
CA ALA A 153 -6.55 -4.46 -16.43
C ALA A 153 -5.26 -3.67 -16.67
N LEU A 154 -4.20 -3.93 -15.90
CA LEU A 154 -2.91 -3.30 -16.08
C LEU A 154 -2.22 -3.73 -17.39
N ALA A 155 -2.28 -5.02 -17.76
CA ALA A 155 -1.76 -5.49 -19.05
C ALA A 155 -2.45 -4.78 -20.23
N ALA A 156 -3.78 -4.73 -20.20
CA ALA A 156 -4.58 -4.03 -21.21
C ALA A 156 -4.38 -2.50 -21.16
N ALA A 157 -4.01 -1.94 -20.01
CA ALA A 157 -3.71 -0.51 -19.90
C ALA A 157 -2.40 -0.16 -20.61
N VAL A 158 -1.39 -1.01 -20.44
CA VAL A 158 -0.06 -0.85 -21.03
C VAL A 158 -0.10 -1.10 -22.55
N ASP A 159 -0.84 -2.10 -23.01
CA ASP A 159 -1.02 -2.34 -24.46
C ASP A 159 -1.97 -1.34 -25.16
N GLY A 160 -2.72 -0.56 -24.37
CA GLY A 160 -3.64 0.47 -24.85
C GLY A 160 -5.05 -0.02 -25.21
N SER A 161 -5.37 -1.30 -24.97
CA SER A 161 -6.66 -1.93 -25.30
C SER A 161 -7.71 -1.85 -24.19
N LEU A 162 -7.35 -1.42 -22.98
CA LEU A 162 -8.28 -1.38 -21.85
C LEU A 162 -9.51 -0.53 -22.16
N SER A 163 -10.68 -1.16 -22.01
CA SER A 163 -11.98 -0.51 -22.10
C SER A 163 -12.94 -1.11 -21.07
N PHE A 164 -13.91 -0.32 -20.64
CA PHE A 164 -14.92 -0.74 -19.67
C PHE A 164 -16.28 -0.16 -20.04
N GLN A 165 -17.32 -0.99 -19.94
CA GLN A 165 -18.71 -0.56 -20.11
C GLN A 165 -19.46 -0.75 -18.78
N ALA A 166 -19.98 0.35 -18.24
CA ALA A 166 -20.80 0.31 -17.03
C ALA A 166 -22.19 -0.29 -17.33
N GLY A 167 -22.89 -0.74 -16.29
CA GLY A 167 -24.23 -1.33 -16.42
C GLY A 167 -25.29 -0.38 -17.03
N ASN A 168 -25.06 0.93 -17.00
CA ASN A 168 -25.89 1.95 -17.65
C ASN A 168 -25.50 2.23 -19.12
N GLY A 169 -24.58 1.45 -19.70
CA GLY A 169 -24.11 1.60 -21.08
C GLY A 169 -22.98 2.61 -21.29
N LYS A 170 -22.59 3.39 -20.26
CA LYS A 170 -21.48 4.34 -20.38
C LYS A 170 -20.15 3.62 -20.64
N GLN A 171 -19.47 4.00 -21.71
CA GLN A 171 -18.15 3.46 -22.07
C GLN A 171 -17.02 4.33 -21.50
N TYR A 172 -15.96 3.66 -21.06
CA TYR A 172 -14.72 4.25 -20.57
C TYR A 172 -13.58 3.66 -21.42
N ARG A 173 -12.69 4.52 -21.90
CA ARG A 173 -11.52 4.17 -22.71
C ARG A 173 -10.33 5.03 -22.29
N LEU A 174 -9.13 4.53 -22.54
CA LEU A 174 -7.91 5.30 -22.29
C LEU A 174 -7.80 6.49 -23.26
N ARG A 175 -7.25 7.59 -22.76
CA ARG A 175 -6.80 8.74 -23.58
C ARG A 175 -5.56 8.38 -24.40
N PRO A 176 -5.08 9.24 -25.32
CA PRO A 176 -3.78 9.07 -25.95
C PRO A 176 -2.65 8.83 -24.93
N TYR A 177 -1.61 8.09 -25.31
CA TYR A 177 -0.60 7.56 -24.37
C TYR A 177 0.16 8.66 -23.62
N GLU A 178 0.48 9.73 -24.32
CA GLU A 178 1.14 10.95 -23.85
C GLU A 178 0.32 11.77 -22.86
N GLU A 179 -1.00 11.61 -22.86
CA GLU A 179 -1.91 12.26 -21.91
C GLU A 179 -2.16 11.43 -20.65
N ARG A 180 -1.69 10.18 -20.61
CA ARG A 180 -1.90 9.28 -19.47
C ARG A 180 -0.89 9.55 -18.37
N ALA A 181 -1.33 9.45 -17.12
CA ALA A 181 -0.45 9.41 -15.96
C ALA A 181 0.56 8.25 -16.06
N VAL A 182 1.77 8.42 -15.49
CA VAL A 182 2.79 7.37 -15.40
C VAL A 182 2.32 6.29 -14.43
N LEU A 183 2.24 5.04 -14.90
CA LEU A 183 1.83 3.92 -14.09
C LEU A 183 2.94 3.48 -13.13
N ILE A 184 2.62 3.37 -11.85
CA ILE A 184 3.48 2.80 -10.80
C ILE A 184 2.63 1.76 -10.06
N VAL A 185 3.16 0.56 -9.78
CA VAL A 185 2.40 -0.51 -9.14
C VAL A 185 2.80 -0.67 -7.68
N ARG A 186 1.82 -0.69 -6.77
CA ARG A 186 2.04 -1.05 -5.36
C ARG A 186 1.68 -2.53 -5.12
N PRO A 187 2.66 -3.45 -5.08
CA PRO A 187 2.43 -4.84 -4.68
C PRO A 187 2.10 -4.95 -3.19
N ARG A 188 1.52 -6.08 -2.77
CA ARG A 188 1.32 -6.41 -1.35
C ARG A 188 2.64 -6.43 -0.57
N GLY A 189 2.59 -6.03 0.71
CA GLY A 189 3.75 -6.05 1.60
C GLY A 189 4.23 -7.47 1.98
N TRP A 190 5.43 -7.56 2.56
CA TRP A 190 6.11 -8.84 2.85
C TRP A 190 5.33 -9.81 3.76
N HIS A 191 4.40 -9.30 4.56
CA HIS A 191 3.63 -10.07 5.52
C HIS A 191 2.44 -10.83 4.89
N LEU A 192 2.02 -10.44 3.67
CA LEU A 192 0.89 -11.08 2.98
C LEU A 192 1.39 -12.19 2.08
N ASP A 193 0.76 -13.36 2.21
CA ASP A 193 0.91 -14.48 1.30
C ASP A 193 -0.16 -14.44 0.20
N GLU A 194 0.11 -15.08 -0.93
CA GLU A 194 -0.86 -15.42 -1.97
C GLU A 194 -1.24 -16.89 -1.82
N LYS A 195 -2.33 -17.15 -1.09
CA LYS A 195 -2.69 -18.52 -0.70
C LYS A 195 -3.11 -19.41 -1.87
N HIS A 196 -3.44 -18.82 -3.02
CA HIS A 196 -3.87 -19.56 -4.21
C HIS A 196 -2.72 -20.05 -5.08
N VAL A 197 -1.49 -19.57 -4.85
CA VAL A 197 -0.30 -20.00 -5.58
C VAL A 197 0.68 -20.62 -4.59
N ARG A 198 0.83 -21.94 -4.67
CA ARG A 198 1.73 -22.68 -3.79
C ARG A 198 2.93 -23.19 -4.57
N VAL A 199 4.12 -23.09 -3.98
CA VAL A 199 5.37 -23.65 -4.50
C VAL A 199 5.93 -24.60 -3.45
N ASP A 200 6.11 -25.85 -3.81
CA ASP A 200 6.57 -26.92 -2.92
C ASP A 200 5.69 -27.08 -1.66
N GLY A 201 4.38 -26.76 -1.79
CA GLY A 201 3.36 -26.84 -0.74
C GLY A 201 3.11 -25.55 0.03
N GLU A 202 4.04 -24.59 -0.02
CA GLU A 202 3.97 -23.32 0.70
C GLU A 202 3.39 -22.21 -0.17
N PRO A 203 2.57 -21.29 0.38
CA PRO A 203 2.09 -20.15 -0.39
C PRO A 203 3.26 -19.20 -0.74
N ILE A 204 3.21 -18.60 -1.94
CA ILE A 204 4.18 -17.56 -2.32
C ILE A 204 3.85 -16.25 -1.60
N ALA A 205 4.86 -15.42 -1.33
CA ALA A 205 4.62 -14.05 -0.88
C ALA A 205 3.78 -13.27 -1.92
N GLY A 206 2.72 -12.61 -1.45
CA GLY A 206 1.78 -11.86 -2.30
C GLY A 206 2.48 -10.77 -3.10
N GLY A 207 3.41 -10.05 -2.47
CA GLY A 207 4.18 -9.02 -3.16
C GLY A 207 5.04 -9.53 -4.32
N LEU A 208 5.58 -10.75 -4.20
CA LEU A 208 6.33 -11.39 -5.28
C LEU A 208 5.42 -11.78 -6.44
N PHE A 209 4.24 -12.31 -6.13
CA PHE A 209 3.23 -12.62 -7.14
C PHE A 209 2.81 -11.35 -7.90
N ASP A 210 2.42 -10.30 -7.18
CA ASP A 210 1.92 -9.05 -7.78
C ASP A 210 2.96 -8.40 -8.69
N MET A 211 4.20 -8.29 -8.19
CA MET A 211 5.32 -7.69 -8.91
C MET A 211 5.73 -8.52 -10.13
N ALA A 212 5.91 -9.83 -9.97
CA ALA A 212 6.40 -10.70 -11.05
C ALA A 212 5.38 -10.86 -12.18
N VAL A 213 4.09 -11.00 -11.86
CA VAL A 213 3.03 -11.08 -12.88
C VAL A 213 2.95 -9.78 -13.66
N PHE A 214 2.97 -8.62 -12.97
CA PHE A 214 2.95 -7.33 -13.65
C PHE A 214 4.18 -7.14 -14.55
N ALA A 215 5.39 -7.41 -14.03
CA ALA A 215 6.63 -7.25 -14.79
C ALA A 215 6.68 -8.18 -16.00
N PHE A 216 6.28 -9.44 -15.85
CA PHE A 216 6.30 -10.43 -16.94
C PHE A 216 5.48 -9.98 -18.16
N HIS A 217 4.30 -9.41 -17.93
CA HIS A 217 3.42 -8.94 -19.02
C HIS A 217 3.82 -7.58 -19.58
N ASN A 218 4.41 -6.69 -18.77
CA ASN A 218 4.47 -5.27 -19.11
C ASN A 218 5.89 -4.72 -19.28
N ALA A 219 6.91 -5.33 -18.68
CA ALA A 219 8.20 -4.66 -18.48
C ALA A 219 8.90 -4.30 -19.80
N ARG A 220 8.87 -5.18 -20.81
CA ARG A 220 9.51 -4.91 -22.12
C ARG A 220 8.82 -3.74 -22.83
N THR A 221 7.48 -3.71 -22.82
CA THR A 221 6.70 -2.64 -23.43
C THR A 221 6.91 -1.32 -22.70
N LEU A 222 6.94 -1.33 -21.37
CA LEU A 222 7.19 -0.14 -20.57
C LEU A 222 8.62 0.40 -20.77
N MET A 223 9.61 -0.49 -20.84
CA MET A 223 10.99 -0.12 -21.13
C MET A 223 11.14 0.47 -22.53
N ALA A 224 10.51 -0.14 -23.55
CA ALA A 224 10.55 0.38 -24.92
C ALA A 224 9.90 1.76 -25.09
N ASN A 225 9.08 2.18 -24.12
CA ASN A 225 8.43 3.48 -24.09
C ASN A 225 9.03 4.43 -23.02
N ASP A 226 10.18 4.07 -22.41
CA ASP A 226 10.84 4.85 -21.35
C ASP A 226 9.97 5.17 -20.12
N ARG A 227 9.04 4.25 -19.76
CA ARG A 227 8.09 4.40 -18.64
C ARG A 227 8.09 3.22 -17.67
N GLY A 228 9.22 2.54 -17.51
CA GLY A 228 9.47 1.62 -16.41
C GLY A 228 9.75 0.18 -16.81
N PRO A 229 9.34 -0.82 -16.00
CA PRO A 229 8.28 -0.78 -14.98
C PRO A 229 8.68 -0.13 -13.65
N TYR A 230 7.70 0.42 -12.92
CA TYR A 230 7.90 1.17 -11.66
C TYR A 230 7.04 0.64 -10.52
N PHE A 231 7.57 0.68 -9.29
CA PHE A 231 6.92 0.10 -8.11
C PHE A 231 6.90 1.03 -6.90
N TYR A 232 5.86 0.88 -6.06
CA TYR A 232 5.78 1.43 -4.71
C TYR A 232 5.89 0.28 -3.70
N LEU A 233 6.88 0.30 -2.81
CA LEU A 233 7.14 -0.79 -1.88
C LEU A 233 6.61 -0.44 -0.47
N PRO A 234 5.56 -1.12 0.02
CA PRO A 234 4.91 -0.75 1.27
C PRO A 234 5.51 -1.44 2.50
N LYS A 235 5.26 -0.81 3.66
CA LYS A 235 5.37 -1.41 5.01
C LYS A 235 6.71 -2.11 5.31
N LEU A 236 7.82 -1.59 4.78
CA LEU A 236 9.16 -2.05 5.16
C LEU A 236 9.47 -1.63 6.59
N GLN A 237 10.25 -2.42 7.32
CA GLN A 237 10.69 -2.12 8.70
C GLN A 237 12.21 -2.02 8.84
N SER A 238 13.00 -2.44 7.84
CA SER A 238 14.46 -2.37 7.91
C SER A 238 15.12 -2.30 6.53
N MET A 239 16.42 -2.01 6.52
CA MET A 239 17.24 -2.02 5.30
C MET A 239 17.38 -3.43 4.69
N GLU A 240 17.35 -4.49 5.49
CA GLU A 240 17.46 -5.87 5.00
C GLU A 240 16.23 -6.26 4.17
N GLU A 241 15.05 -5.74 4.52
CA GLU A 241 13.85 -5.93 3.71
C GLU A 241 13.90 -5.15 2.40
N ALA A 242 14.59 -4.00 2.37
CA ALA A 242 14.88 -3.28 1.14
C ALA A 242 15.89 -4.05 0.27
N ALA A 243 16.92 -4.64 0.87
CA ALA A 243 17.87 -5.52 0.17
C ALA A 243 17.19 -6.79 -0.38
N LEU A 244 16.20 -7.34 0.31
CA LEU A 244 15.40 -8.45 -0.20
C LEU A 244 14.60 -8.06 -1.45
N TRP A 245 14.05 -6.84 -1.48
CA TRP A 245 13.42 -6.29 -2.69
C TRP A 245 14.42 -6.11 -3.83
N GLU A 246 15.64 -5.64 -3.55
CA GLU A 246 16.71 -5.55 -4.56
C GLU A 246 16.98 -6.91 -5.19
N ALA A 247 17.11 -7.96 -4.37
CA ALA A 247 17.31 -9.33 -4.84
C ALA A 247 16.13 -9.83 -5.70
N ALA A 248 14.90 -9.60 -5.25
CA ALA A 248 13.70 -10.02 -5.96
C ALA A 248 13.54 -9.32 -7.33
N LEU A 249 13.76 -8.01 -7.37
CA LEU A 249 13.68 -7.21 -8.61
C LEU A 249 14.80 -7.61 -9.59
N SER A 250 16.03 -7.77 -9.10
CA SER A 250 17.17 -8.22 -9.91
C SER A 250 16.93 -9.62 -10.51
N HIS A 251 16.33 -10.53 -9.74
CA HIS A 251 15.97 -11.86 -10.23
C HIS A 251 14.97 -11.80 -11.39
N VAL A 252 13.95 -10.94 -11.27
CA VAL A 252 12.95 -10.74 -12.33
C VAL A 252 13.57 -10.06 -13.56
N GLU A 253 14.42 -9.05 -13.38
CA GLU A 253 15.17 -8.42 -14.48
C GLU A 253 16.01 -9.44 -15.24
N ALA A 254 16.77 -10.27 -14.54
CA ALA A 254 17.60 -11.31 -15.14
C ALA A 254 16.74 -12.33 -15.92
N PHE A 255 15.62 -12.79 -15.33
CA PHE A 255 14.71 -13.72 -16.02
C PHE A 255 14.10 -13.10 -17.28
N LEU A 256 13.76 -11.82 -17.24
CA LEU A 256 13.19 -11.08 -18.36
C LEU A 256 14.27 -10.53 -19.32
N GLY A 257 15.56 -10.71 -19.04
CA GLY A 257 16.64 -10.13 -19.84
C GLY A 257 16.57 -8.60 -19.93
N LEU A 258 16.18 -7.94 -18.84
CA LEU A 258 16.21 -6.50 -18.68
C LEU A 258 17.57 -6.07 -18.11
N PRO A 259 18.04 -4.83 -18.37
CA PRO A 259 19.19 -4.28 -17.67
C PRO A 259 18.96 -4.23 -16.15
N HIS A 260 20.04 -4.41 -15.37
CA HIS A 260 20.01 -4.20 -13.92
C HIS A 260 19.56 -2.78 -13.60
N GLY A 261 18.61 -2.64 -12.67
CA GLY A 261 18.08 -1.34 -12.25
C GLY A 261 17.10 -0.70 -13.24
N GLN A 262 16.62 -1.45 -14.25
CA GLN A 262 15.55 -1.03 -15.16
C GLN A 262 14.22 -0.83 -14.41
N MET A 263 13.91 -1.74 -13.48
CA MET A 263 12.73 -1.66 -12.62
C MET A 263 13.03 -0.67 -11.48
N LYS A 264 12.33 0.47 -11.42
CA LYS A 264 12.53 1.50 -10.36
C LYS A 264 11.54 1.35 -9.22
N ALA A 265 11.94 1.82 -8.03
CA ALA A 265 11.13 1.71 -6.81
C ALA A 265 11.02 3.04 -6.05
N THR A 266 9.85 3.31 -5.47
CA THR A 266 9.66 4.29 -4.39
C THR A 266 9.26 3.54 -3.13
N VAL A 267 9.85 3.84 -1.97
CA VAL A 267 9.55 3.13 -0.72
C VAL A 267 8.68 3.98 0.20
N LEU A 268 7.61 3.42 0.75
CA LEU A 268 6.81 4.10 1.76
C LEU A 268 7.50 3.96 3.12
N ILE A 269 7.90 5.08 3.74
CA ILE A 269 8.41 5.07 5.11
C ILE A 269 7.22 5.20 6.05
N GLU A 270 6.39 4.16 6.08
CA GLU A 270 5.12 4.15 6.80
C GLU A 270 5.14 3.19 8.00
N THR A 271 6.34 2.83 8.46
CA THR A 271 6.52 2.13 9.73
C THR A 271 7.46 2.93 10.62
N LEU A 272 7.21 2.87 11.94
CA LEU A 272 8.06 3.55 12.91
C LEU A 272 9.50 3.02 12.86
N PRO A 273 9.78 1.70 12.75
CA PRO A 273 11.17 1.24 12.61
C PRO A 273 11.89 1.80 11.38
N ALA A 274 11.21 1.91 10.22
CA ALA A 274 11.84 2.34 8.98
C ALA A 274 12.32 3.79 8.99
N VAL A 275 11.74 4.67 9.82
CA VAL A 275 12.20 6.07 9.91
C VAL A 275 13.66 6.18 10.41
N PHE A 276 14.12 5.19 11.16
CA PHE A 276 15.49 5.12 11.67
C PHE A 276 16.49 4.50 10.70
N GLU A 277 16.01 3.97 9.57
CA GLU A 277 16.80 3.26 8.56
C GLU A 277 16.61 3.86 7.16
N MET A 278 16.14 5.11 7.02
CA MET A 278 15.84 5.72 5.70
C MET A 278 17.06 5.84 4.78
N ASP A 279 18.21 6.24 5.32
CA ASP A 279 19.48 6.31 4.59
C ASP A 279 19.91 4.91 4.14
N GLU A 280 19.77 3.92 5.01
CA GLU A 280 20.12 2.53 4.77
C GLU A 280 19.20 1.85 3.76
N ILE A 281 17.89 2.14 3.79
CA ILE A 281 16.91 1.69 2.80
C ILE A 281 17.24 2.28 1.42
N LEU A 282 17.53 3.59 1.35
CA LEU A 282 17.98 4.23 0.12
C LEU A 282 19.28 3.60 -0.38
N HIS A 283 20.21 3.28 0.52
CA HIS A 283 21.48 2.65 0.15
C HIS A 283 21.30 1.22 -0.37
N ALA A 284 20.46 0.41 0.28
CA ALA A 284 20.18 -0.97 -0.09
C ALA A 284 19.55 -1.10 -1.49
N LEU A 285 18.78 -0.09 -1.91
CA LEU A 285 18.12 -0.02 -3.22
C LEU A 285 18.74 1.02 -4.16
N ARG A 286 19.96 1.52 -3.87
CA ARG A 286 20.51 2.75 -4.49
C ARG A 286 20.59 2.74 -6.02
N ASP A 287 20.68 1.57 -6.64
CA ASP A 287 20.76 1.43 -8.10
C ASP A 287 19.39 1.64 -8.79
N ARG A 288 18.28 1.59 -8.04
CA ARG A 288 16.91 1.64 -8.58
C ARG A 288 15.90 2.47 -7.80
N ILE A 289 16.17 2.82 -6.54
CA ILE A 289 15.25 3.64 -5.77
C ILE A 289 15.24 5.07 -6.31
N VAL A 290 14.05 5.64 -6.43
CA VAL A 290 13.84 7.01 -6.92
C VAL A 290 13.29 7.93 -5.85
N GLY A 291 12.83 7.42 -4.71
CA GLY A 291 12.27 8.24 -3.64
C GLY A 291 11.73 7.47 -2.46
N LEU A 292 11.41 8.22 -1.42
CA LEU A 292 10.65 7.79 -0.25
C LEU A 292 9.31 8.55 -0.17
N ASN A 293 8.32 7.98 0.50
CA ASN A 293 7.02 8.60 0.71
C ASN A 293 6.66 8.73 2.20
N CYS A 294 6.02 9.85 2.54
CA CYS A 294 5.40 10.07 3.83
C CYS A 294 4.00 9.44 3.93
N GLY A 295 3.78 8.57 4.91
CA GLY A 295 2.47 8.03 5.28
C GLY A 295 1.96 8.60 6.60
N ARG A 296 0.63 8.71 6.78
CA ARG A 296 0.02 9.11 8.06
C ARG A 296 -0.55 7.91 8.81
N TRP A 297 -1.57 7.24 8.26
CA TRP A 297 -2.29 6.19 8.98
C TRP A 297 -1.43 4.97 9.29
N ASP A 298 -0.73 4.42 8.31
CA ASP A 298 0.18 3.29 8.54
C ASP A 298 1.32 3.64 9.51
N TYR A 299 1.86 4.87 9.42
CA TYR A 299 2.95 5.30 10.31
C TYR A 299 2.48 5.37 11.77
N ILE A 300 1.33 6.00 12.03
CA ILE A 300 0.77 6.08 13.38
C ILE A 300 0.34 4.69 13.86
N PHE A 301 -0.24 3.87 12.99
CA PHE A 301 -0.56 2.47 13.29
C PHE A 301 0.70 1.70 13.70
N SER A 302 1.80 1.85 12.96
CA SER A 302 3.07 1.25 13.32
C SER A 302 3.61 1.78 14.63
N TYR A 303 3.46 3.08 14.93
CA TYR A 303 3.83 3.64 16.23
C TYR A 303 3.07 2.93 17.36
N LEU A 304 1.74 2.76 17.22
CA LEU A 304 0.92 2.04 18.20
C LEU A 304 1.36 0.57 18.35
N LYS A 305 1.70 -0.09 17.25
CA LYS A 305 2.20 -1.47 17.28
C LYS A 305 3.54 -1.58 18.00
N THR A 306 4.50 -0.74 17.61
CA THR A 306 5.84 -0.71 18.18
C THR A 306 5.79 -0.44 19.68
N PHE A 307 4.97 0.52 20.11
CA PHE A 307 4.83 0.92 21.51
C PHE A 307 3.64 0.32 22.24
N ARG A 308 3.11 -0.82 21.78
CA ARG A 308 1.91 -1.45 22.35
C ARG A 308 2.01 -1.73 23.86
N ALA A 309 3.23 -1.95 24.37
CA ALA A 309 3.51 -2.25 25.77
C ALA A 309 4.01 -1.04 26.59
N HIS A 310 4.12 0.15 26.00
CA HIS A 310 4.66 1.34 26.65
C HIS A 310 3.52 2.26 27.13
N PRO A 311 3.26 2.36 28.45
CA PRO A 311 2.14 3.17 28.97
C PRO A 311 2.32 4.67 28.74
N ASP A 312 3.56 5.15 28.59
CA ASP A 312 3.87 6.55 28.27
C ASP A 312 3.73 6.88 26.77
N LYS A 313 3.30 5.92 25.94
CA LYS A 313 3.18 6.07 24.47
C LYS A 313 1.74 5.88 23.97
N VAL A 314 0.75 6.02 24.85
CA VAL A 314 -0.66 6.02 24.46
C VAL A 314 -0.99 7.30 23.70
N LEU A 315 -1.60 7.17 22.50
CA LEU A 315 -1.95 8.31 21.66
C LEU A 315 -3.42 8.73 21.84
N PRO A 316 -3.74 10.02 21.64
CA PRO A 316 -5.12 10.51 21.58
C PRO A 316 -5.82 10.00 20.32
N GLU A 317 -7.10 10.34 20.14
CA GLU A 317 -7.87 9.92 18.95
C GLU A 317 -7.18 10.32 17.63
N ARG A 318 -7.17 9.40 16.66
CA ARG A 318 -6.39 9.51 15.41
C ARG A 318 -6.62 10.79 14.61
N GLY A 319 -7.81 11.38 14.72
CA GLY A 319 -8.16 12.64 14.07
C GLY A 319 -7.25 13.80 14.50
N GLN A 320 -6.83 13.81 15.77
CA GLN A 320 -5.96 14.84 16.37
C GLN A 320 -4.47 14.61 16.10
N VAL A 321 -4.08 13.39 15.73
CA VAL A 321 -2.71 13.00 15.39
C VAL A 321 -2.39 13.41 13.94
N THR A 322 -2.32 14.72 13.69
CA THR A 322 -2.11 15.33 12.37
C THR A 322 -0.64 15.48 12.03
N MET A 323 -0.31 15.72 10.75
CA MET A 323 1.08 15.91 10.31
C MET A 323 1.77 17.16 10.86
N THR A 324 1.06 18.03 11.58
CA THR A 324 1.63 19.18 12.30
C THR A 324 2.06 18.83 13.72
N GLN A 325 1.70 17.65 14.23
CA GLN A 325 2.16 17.17 15.53
C GLN A 325 3.69 17.00 15.53
N PRO A 326 4.38 17.29 16.65
CA PRO A 326 5.84 17.39 16.66
C PRO A 326 6.57 16.19 16.06
N PHE A 327 6.19 14.96 16.41
CA PHE A 327 6.89 13.75 15.93
C PHE A 327 6.65 13.47 14.45
N LEU A 328 5.44 13.75 13.92
CA LEU A 328 5.13 13.61 12.50
C LEU A 328 5.77 14.71 11.67
N LYS A 329 5.88 15.92 12.21
CA LYS A 329 6.65 17.01 11.60
C LYS A 329 8.13 16.63 11.49
N ALA A 330 8.73 16.15 12.59
CA ALA A 330 10.12 15.71 12.61
C ALA A 330 10.38 14.58 11.61
N TYR A 331 9.47 13.60 11.54
CA TYR A 331 9.48 12.53 10.54
C TYR A 331 9.48 13.06 9.10
N SER A 332 8.54 13.95 8.75
CA SER A 332 8.42 14.53 7.41
C SER A 332 9.68 15.33 7.02
N GLU A 333 10.19 16.15 7.93
CA GLU A 333 11.39 16.96 7.69
C GLU A 333 12.66 16.11 7.56
N LEU A 334 12.81 15.07 8.38
CA LEU A 334 13.92 14.12 8.29
C LEU A 334 13.88 13.36 6.97
N LEU A 335 12.70 12.92 6.51
CA LEU A 335 12.54 12.23 5.23
C LEU A 335 12.98 13.13 4.06
N ILE A 336 12.52 14.38 4.03
CA ILE A 336 12.91 15.36 2.99
C ILE A 336 14.42 15.55 2.96
N ARG A 337 15.02 15.84 4.11
CA ARG A 337 16.47 16.01 4.24
C ARG A 337 17.23 14.78 3.74
N THR A 338 16.79 13.59 4.13
CA THR A 338 17.44 12.33 3.77
C THR A 338 17.37 12.12 2.25
N CYS A 339 16.18 12.20 1.66
CA CYS A 339 15.98 12.01 0.22
C CYS A 339 16.80 12.99 -0.63
N HIS A 340 16.70 14.29 -0.35
CA HIS A 340 17.33 15.32 -1.19
C HIS A 340 18.86 15.25 -1.12
N ARG A 341 19.40 14.95 0.06
CA ARG A 341 20.83 14.68 0.23
C ARG A 341 21.30 13.55 -0.68
N ARG A 342 20.49 12.48 -0.84
CA ARG A 342 20.78 11.33 -1.70
C ARG A 342 20.34 11.49 -3.16
N GLY A 343 19.72 12.60 -3.52
CA GLY A 343 19.21 12.83 -4.88
C GLY A 343 17.96 12.01 -5.23
N ALA A 344 17.19 11.61 -4.21
CA ALA A 344 15.94 10.89 -4.35
C ALA A 344 14.75 11.82 -4.05
N HIS A 345 13.56 11.45 -4.50
CA HIS A 345 12.32 12.18 -4.20
C HIS A 345 11.86 11.99 -2.75
N ALA A 346 11.31 13.05 -2.17
CA ALA A 346 10.57 13.07 -0.91
C ALA A 346 9.08 13.33 -1.18
N MET A 347 8.27 12.28 -1.27
CA MET A 347 6.84 12.39 -1.55
C MET A 347 6.03 12.70 -0.27
N GLY A 348 5.07 13.61 -0.37
CA GLY A 348 4.11 13.97 0.67
C GLY A 348 2.95 12.97 0.82
N GLY A 349 1.99 13.29 1.69
CA GLY A 349 0.93 12.37 2.11
C GLY A 349 -0.38 12.48 1.33
N MET A 350 -1.33 11.63 1.72
CA MET A 350 -2.64 11.48 1.10
C MET A 350 -3.62 12.61 1.47
N ALA A 351 -4.34 13.14 0.46
CA ALA A 351 -5.62 13.82 0.64
C ALA A 351 -6.76 12.90 0.16
N ALA A 352 -7.49 12.33 1.12
CA ALA A 352 -8.51 11.31 0.88
C ALA A 352 -9.94 11.86 0.77
N GLN A 353 -10.12 13.18 0.82
CA GLN A 353 -11.45 13.80 0.80
C GLN A 353 -12.18 13.49 -0.53
N ILE A 354 -13.47 13.16 -0.43
CA ILE A 354 -14.37 12.99 -1.57
C ILE A 354 -15.17 14.28 -1.73
N PRO A 355 -14.97 15.05 -2.81
CA PRO A 355 -15.73 16.28 -3.04
C PRO A 355 -17.23 16.02 -3.07
N ASN A 356 -17.98 16.84 -2.34
CA ASN A 356 -19.44 16.71 -2.23
C ASN A 356 -20.15 17.82 -3.01
N ALA A 357 -20.54 17.52 -4.26
CA ALA A 357 -21.22 18.51 -5.10
C ALA A 357 -22.61 18.92 -4.59
N SER A 358 -23.26 18.14 -3.72
CA SER A 358 -24.58 18.49 -3.19
C SER A 358 -24.54 19.42 -1.97
N ASP A 359 -23.36 19.61 -1.36
CA ASP A 359 -23.14 20.55 -0.26
C ASP A 359 -21.93 21.46 -0.58
N PRO A 360 -22.15 22.60 -1.24
CA PRO A 360 -21.07 23.51 -1.63
C PRO A 360 -20.24 24.03 -0.46
N VAL A 361 -20.84 24.21 0.72
CA VAL A 361 -20.16 24.76 1.91
C VAL A 361 -19.23 23.70 2.50
N ALA A 362 -19.73 22.48 2.74
CA ALA A 362 -18.89 21.39 3.22
C ALA A 362 -17.78 21.05 2.22
N ASN A 363 -18.08 21.13 0.92
CA ASN A 363 -17.10 20.92 -0.14
C ASN A 363 -15.97 21.95 -0.10
N GLU A 364 -16.29 23.25 -0.02
CA GLU A 364 -15.25 24.29 0.04
C GLU A 364 -14.39 24.17 1.31
N GLN A 365 -14.99 23.82 2.46
CA GLN A 365 -14.23 23.56 3.67
C GLN A 365 -13.27 22.36 3.51
N ALA A 366 -13.72 21.29 2.86
CA ALA A 366 -12.86 20.14 2.57
C ALA A 366 -11.71 20.52 1.62
N LEU A 367 -12.00 21.26 0.54
CA LEU A 367 -10.98 21.73 -0.41
C LEU A 367 -10.00 22.72 0.23
N ALA A 368 -10.46 23.60 1.11
CA ALA A 368 -9.60 24.51 1.86
C ALA A 368 -8.60 23.75 2.77
N ARG A 369 -9.05 22.67 3.43
CA ARG A 369 -8.16 21.79 4.19
C ARG A 369 -7.12 21.11 3.30
N VAL A 370 -7.55 20.61 2.12
CA VAL A 370 -6.62 20.04 1.13
C VAL A 370 -5.58 21.08 0.70
N ARG A 371 -5.98 22.31 0.37
CA ARG A 371 -5.03 23.40 0.01
C ARG A 371 -4.02 23.67 1.12
N ALA A 372 -4.49 23.79 2.37
CA ALA A 372 -3.61 24.04 3.51
C ALA A 372 -2.60 22.89 3.73
N ASP A 373 -3.07 21.64 3.64
CA ASP A 373 -2.22 20.47 3.78
C ASP A 373 -1.18 20.38 2.66
N LYS A 374 -1.56 20.65 1.40
CA LYS A 374 -0.64 20.62 0.26
C LYS A 374 0.37 21.78 0.30
N LEU A 375 -0.07 22.95 0.78
CA LEU A 375 0.80 24.11 0.96
C LEU A 375 1.88 23.82 2.01
N ARG A 376 1.50 23.19 3.12
CA ARG A 376 2.44 22.72 4.15
C ARG A 376 3.48 21.78 3.53
N GLU A 377 3.06 20.82 2.72
CA GLU A 377 3.96 19.81 2.13
C GLU A 377 4.99 20.43 1.18
N VAL A 378 4.54 21.19 0.18
CA VAL A 378 5.44 21.82 -0.80
C VAL A 378 6.38 22.83 -0.14
N THR A 379 5.89 23.58 0.85
CA THR A 379 6.72 24.54 1.59
C THR A 379 7.76 23.85 2.47
N ALA A 380 7.46 22.66 3.02
CA ALA A 380 8.43 21.87 3.77
C ALA A 380 9.56 21.30 2.88
N GLY A 381 9.30 21.14 1.58
CA GLY A 381 10.25 20.63 0.59
C GLY A 381 9.84 19.34 -0.09
N HIS A 382 8.58 18.88 -0.02
CA HIS A 382 8.17 17.68 -0.74
C HIS A 382 8.16 17.88 -2.26
N ASP A 383 8.60 16.87 -3.03
CA ASP A 383 8.63 16.91 -4.50
C ASP A 383 7.27 16.61 -5.16
N GLY A 384 6.31 16.16 -4.35
CA GLY A 384 4.97 15.85 -4.81
C GLY A 384 4.07 15.35 -3.71
N THR A 385 2.81 15.06 -4.04
CA THR A 385 1.78 14.69 -3.07
C THR A 385 0.78 13.69 -3.61
N TRP A 386 0.00 13.08 -2.72
CA TRP A 386 -1.04 12.11 -3.05
C TRP A 386 -2.46 12.65 -2.92
N VAL A 387 -3.32 12.19 -3.83
CA VAL A 387 -4.78 12.38 -3.78
C VAL A 387 -5.50 11.07 -4.07
N ALA A 388 -6.67 10.86 -3.45
CA ALA A 388 -7.49 9.66 -3.67
C ALA A 388 -8.61 9.87 -4.71
N HIS A 389 -8.87 11.12 -5.12
CA HIS A 389 -9.97 11.46 -6.00
C HIS A 389 -9.55 12.42 -7.12
N PRO A 390 -9.92 12.18 -8.41
CA PRO A 390 -9.48 13.00 -9.54
C PRO A 390 -9.80 14.50 -9.40
N ALA A 391 -10.92 14.84 -8.77
CA ALA A 391 -11.30 16.25 -8.57
C ALA A 391 -10.38 17.02 -7.60
N LEU A 392 -9.51 16.34 -6.84
CA LEU A 392 -8.50 17.01 -6.00
C LEU A 392 -7.21 17.33 -6.77
N ILE A 393 -7.01 16.75 -7.95
CA ILE A 393 -5.78 16.94 -8.74
C ILE A 393 -5.56 18.42 -9.10
N PRO A 394 -6.56 19.17 -9.62
CA PRO A 394 -6.36 20.58 -9.94
C PRO A 394 -5.96 21.41 -8.73
N VAL A 395 -6.55 21.12 -7.56
CA VAL A 395 -6.27 21.84 -6.30
C VAL A 395 -4.85 21.56 -5.81
N ALA A 396 -4.43 20.30 -5.79
CA ALA A 396 -3.07 19.94 -5.41
C ALA A 396 -2.04 20.50 -6.41
N ARG A 397 -2.34 20.41 -7.72
CA ARG A 397 -1.47 20.92 -8.78
C ARG A 397 -1.30 22.43 -8.68
N GLU A 398 -2.37 23.19 -8.50
CA GLU A 398 -2.30 24.66 -8.33
C GLU A 398 -1.33 25.06 -7.21
N VAL A 399 -1.43 24.40 -6.06
CA VAL A 399 -0.55 24.68 -4.90
C VAL A 399 0.91 24.31 -5.19
N PHE A 400 1.14 23.14 -5.79
CA PHE A 400 2.50 22.70 -6.12
C PHE A 400 3.11 23.55 -7.24
N ASP A 401 2.38 23.87 -8.31
CA ASP A 401 2.86 24.70 -9.42
C ASP A 401 3.29 26.10 -8.95
N ALA A 402 2.57 26.67 -7.97
CA ALA A 402 2.88 27.99 -7.42
C ALA A 402 4.13 28.01 -6.53
N HIS A 403 4.42 26.92 -5.82
CA HIS A 403 5.48 26.86 -4.81
C HIS A 403 6.69 25.97 -5.20
N MET A 404 6.56 25.17 -6.26
CA MET A 404 7.58 24.30 -6.84
C MET A 404 7.66 24.56 -8.36
N PRO A 405 8.33 25.64 -8.80
CA PRO A 405 8.41 26.01 -10.22
C PRO A 405 9.30 25.07 -11.05
N THR A 406 10.20 24.33 -10.40
CA THR A 406 11.02 23.27 -11.00
C THR A 406 10.23 21.94 -11.04
N PRO A 407 10.68 20.92 -11.79
CA PRO A 407 10.04 19.60 -11.79
C PRO A 407 9.97 18.94 -10.41
N ASN A 408 10.92 19.27 -9.54
CA ASN A 408 11.08 18.75 -8.17
C ASN A 408 11.90 19.73 -7.31
N GLN A 409 12.07 19.45 -6.03
CA GLN A 409 12.75 20.24 -5.01
C GLN A 409 14.05 19.60 -4.50
N HIS A 410 14.73 18.74 -5.28
CA HIS A 410 15.99 18.11 -4.84
C HIS A 410 17.08 19.09 -4.38
N HIS A 411 17.01 20.35 -4.81
CA HIS A 411 17.90 21.44 -4.38
C HIS A 411 17.61 21.96 -2.96
N VAL A 412 16.46 21.65 -2.36
CA VAL A 412 16.06 22.05 -1.01
C VAL A 412 16.61 21.04 0.00
N LEU A 413 17.90 21.15 0.34
CA LEU A 413 18.61 20.12 1.10
C LEU A 413 18.19 19.99 2.58
N ARG A 414 17.45 20.96 3.13
CA ARG A 414 17.01 21.01 4.54
C ARG A 414 18.16 20.81 5.54
N GLU A 415 19.28 21.51 5.34
CA GLU A 415 20.44 21.47 6.25
C GLU A 415 20.12 22.00 7.66
N ASP A 416 19.04 22.79 7.78
CA ASP A 416 18.47 23.28 9.03
C ASP A 416 17.88 22.16 9.92
N VAL A 417 17.49 21.03 9.33
CA VAL A 417 16.78 19.97 10.03
C VAL A 417 17.75 19.10 10.84
N GLN A 418 17.56 19.11 12.15
CA GLN A 418 18.21 18.22 13.10
C GLN A 418 17.12 17.47 13.87
N VAL A 419 17.05 16.17 13.68
CA VAL A 419 16.03 15.31 14.30
C VAL A 419 16.73 14.23 15.12
N THR A 420 16.33 14.12 16.38
CA THR A 420 16.81 13.07 17.29
C THR A 420 15.82 11.91 17.32
N ARG A 421 16.22 10.78 17.90
CA ARG A 421 15.30 9.68 18.19
C ARG A 421 14.10 10.15 18.99
N ASP A 422 14.34 10.94 20.03
CA ASP A 422 13.29 11.35 20.97
C ASP A 422 12.28 12.30 20.34
N ASP A 423 12.64 13.00 19.27
CA ASP A 423 11.69 13.79 18.48
C ASP A 423 10.72 12.90 17.70
N LEU A 424 11.19 11.75 17.19
CA LEU A 424 10.41 10.81 16.38
C LEU A 424 9.47 9.92 17.20
N ILE A 425 9.78 9.69 18.49
CA ILE A 425 9.02 8.79 19.37
C ILE A 425 8.25 9.51 20.47
N ARG A 426 8.18 10.85 20.43
CA ARG A 426 7.42 11.63 21.41
C ARG A 426 5.93 11.49 21.12
N PRO A 427 5.12 11.01 22.09
CA PRO A 427 3.67 10.99 21.92
C PRO A 427 3.16 12.43 21.80
N CYS A 428 2.12 12.64 21.00
CA CYS A 428 1.45 13.93 20.95
C CYS A 428 0.35 14.03 22.01
N GLU A 429 0.07 15.26 22.45
CA GLU A 429 -1.05 15.53 23.35
C GLU A 429 -2.39 15.54 22.60
N GLY A 430 -3.48 15.30 23.32
CA GLY A 430 -4.83 15.37 22.80
C GLY A 430 -5.83 14.67 23.73
N THR A 431 -7.05 14.47 23.24
CA THR A 431 -8.12 13.81 23.99
C THR A 431 -8.65 12.58 23.26
N ILE A 432 -9.42 11.76 23.98
CA ILE A 432 -10.23 10.69 23.40
C ILE A 432 -11.69 11.07 23.63
N THR A 433 -12.41 11.46 22.60
CA THR A 433 -13.83 11.81 22.74
C THR A 433 -14.71 10.56 22.61
N ARG A 434 -15.95 10.63 23.11
CA ARG A 434 -16.95 9.58 22.88
C ARG A 434 -17.18 9.36 21.39
N GLU A 435 -17.30 10.45 20.64
CA GLU A 435 -17.46 10.42 19.19
C GLU A 435 -16.27 9.76 18.50
N GLY A 436 -15.03 10.12 18.87
CA GLY A 436 -13.81 9.51 18.34
C GLY A 436 -13.71 8.01 18.61
N PHE A 437 -14.05 7.58 19.83
CA PHE A 437 -14.10 6.16 20.20
C PHE A 437 -15.14 5.39 19.38
N GLU A 438 -16.36 5.92 19.29
CA GLU A 438 -17.45 5.32 18.53
C GLU A 438 -17.16 5.29 17.01
N ASN A 439 -16.52 6.34 16.48
CA ASN A 439 -16.12 6.43 15.09
C ASN A 439 -15.05 5.40 14.73
N ASN A 440 -14.11 5.09 15.64
CA ASN A 440 -13.15 4.01 15.41
C ASN A 440 -13.85 2.65 15.22
N ILE A 441 -14.90 2.38 16.02
CA ILE A 441 -15.69 1.16 15.88
C ILE A 441 -16.46 1.15 14.55
N GLU A 442 -17.19 2.24 14.25
CA GLU A 442 -17.99 2.32 13.03
C GLU A 442 -17.16 2.20 11.76
N VAL A 443 -16.09 2.99 11.62
CA VAL A 443 -15.24 3.00 10.43
C VAL A 443 -14.57 1.63 10.24
N CYS A 444 -14.07 1.03 11.31
CA CYS A 444 -13.43 -0.28 11.21
C CYS A 444 -14.42 -1.37 10.76
N VAL A 445 -15.63 -1.42 11.32
CA VAL A 445 -16.65 -2.41 10.92
C VAL A 445 -17.11 -2.19 9.49
N ARG A 446 -17.39 -0.94 9.09
CA ARG A 446 -17.82 -0.62 7.72
C ARG A 446 -16.74 -0.96 6.69
N TYR A 447 -15.49 -0.64 7.00
CA TYR A 447 -14.37 -0.99 6.13
C TYR A 447 -14.19 -2.50 6.01
N LEU A 448 -14.11 -3.21 7.15
CA LEU A 448 -13.97 -4.68 7.17
C LEU A 448 -15.10 -5.38 6.42
N ALA A 449 -16.34 -4.92 6.58
CA ALA A 449 -17.50 -5.50 5.89
C ALA A 449 -17.37 -5.35 4.37
N ALA A 450 -16.98 -4.17 3.88
CA ALA A 450 -16.73 -3.94 2.46
C ALA A 450 -15.54 -4.75 1.95
N TRP A 451 -14.45 -4.83 2.72
CA TRP A 451 -13.24 -5.58 2.37
C TRP A 451 -13.52 -7.08 2.26
N LEU A 452 -14.28 -7.65 3.20
CA LEU A 452 -14.73 -9.04 3.17
C LEU A 452 -15.65 -9.34 1.97
N ASP A 453 -16.37 -8.34 1.46
CA ASP A 453 -17.20 -8.43 0.25
C ASP A 453 -16.41 -8.13 -1.05
N GLY A 454 -15.08 -7.98 -0.95
CA GLY A 454 -14.18 -7.82 -2.09
C GLY A 454 -13.91 -6.37 -2.50
N ASN A 455 -14.25 -5.36 -1.67
CA ASN A 455 -13.94 -3.96 -1.92
C ASN A 455 -13.00 -3.37 -0.86
N GLY A 456 -11.75 -3.06 -1.24
CA GLY A 456 -10.76 -2.47 -0.34
C GLY A 456 -10.68 -0.93 -0.36
N CYS A 457 -11.44 -0.26 -1.23
CA CYS A 457 -11.41 1.19 -1.41
C CYS A 457 -12.83 1.75 -1.16
N VAL A 458 -13.05 2.29 0.03
CA VAL A 458 -14.41 2.40 0.59
C VAL A 458 -14.74 3.85 0.96
N PRO A 459 -15.80 4.45 0.40
CA PRO A 459 -16.25 5.78 0.81
C PRO A 459 -16.94 5.71 2.18
N ILE A 460 -16.36 6.35 3.20
CA ILE A 460 -16.88 6.42 4.57
C ILE A 460 -16.77 7.87 5.05
N HIS A 461 -17.89 8.46 5.51
CA HIS A 461 -17.96 9.85 5.98
C HIS A 461 -17.30 10.90 5.05
N GLY A 462 -17.43 10.73 3.73
CA GLY A 462 -16.84 11.65 2.75
C GLY A 462 -15.33 11.51 2.55
N MET A 463 -14.74 10.42 3.04
CA MET A 463 -13.33 10.06 2.85
C MET A 463 -13.23 8.74 2.07
N MET A 464 -12.22 8.63 1.22
CA MET A 464 -11.88 7.37 0.54
C MET A 464 -10.93 6.57 1.42
N GLU A 465 -11.46 5.57 2.13
CA GLU A 465 -10.72 4.80 3.12
C GLU A 465 -10.13 3.52 2.53
N ASP A 466 -8.94 3.16 3.02
CA ASP A 466 -8.21 1.93 2.74
C ASP A 466 -7.92 1.17 4.05
N ALA A 467 -7.14 0.07 3.98
CA ALA A 467 -6.92 -0.80 5.13
C ALA A 467 -6.20 -0.10 6.28
N ALA A 468 -5.29 0.84 5.99
CA ALA A 468 -4.58 1.61 7.01
C ALA A 468 -5.55 2.37 7.94
N THR A 469 -6.67 2.86 7.41
CA THR A 469 -7.73 3.49 8.21
C THR A 469 -8.35 2.51 9.22
N ALA A 470 -8.66 1.29 8.81
CA ALA A 470 -9.19 0.28 9.74
C ALA A 470 -8.11 -0.20 10.73
N GLU A 471 -6.85 -0.28 10.29
CA GLU A 471 -5.71 -0.66 11.13
C GLU A 471 -5.48 0.31 12.28
N ILE A 472 -5.41 1.61 12.00
CA ILE A 472 -5.24 2.61 13.06
C ILE A 472 -6.46 2.64 13.99
N ALA A 473 -7.68 2.49 13.46
CA ALA A 473 -8.90 2.47 14.27
C ALA A 473 -8.90 1.32 15.29
N ARG A 474 -8.65 0.09 14.83
CA ARG A 474 -8.63 -1.09 15.72
C ARG A 474 -7.42 -1.10 16.65
N ALA A 475 -6.28 -0.59 16.22
CA ALA A 475 -5.09 -0.48 17.07
C ALA A 475 -5.28 0.55 18.20
N GLN A 476 -5.97 1.66 17.95
CA GLN A 476 -6.34 2.62 19.01
C GLN A 476 -7.29 2.01 20.03
N LEU A 477 -8.36 1.33 19.56
CA LEU A 477 -9.29 0.64 20.46
C LEU A 477 -8.56 -0.38 21.33
N TRP A 478 -7.70 -1.21 20.72
CA TRP A 478 -6.88 -2.17 21.44
C TRP A 478 -5.96 -1.49 22.45
N GLN A 479 -5.21 -0.43 22.06
CA GLN A 479 -4.28 0.24 22.97
C GLN A 479 -5.03 0.84 24.17
N TRP A 480 -6.12 1.57 23.94
CA TRP A 480 -6.88 2.19 25.03
C TRP A 480 -7.45 1.14 25.98
N LEU A 481 -8.04 0.05 25.47
CA LEU A 481 -8.60 -1.01 26.30
C LEU A 481 -7.53 -1.79 27.07
N HIS A 482 -6.40 -2.09 26.42
CA HIS A 482 -5.34 -2.91 27.03
C HIS A 482 -4.52 -2.18 28.07
N HIS A 483 -4.44 -0.85 28.02
CA HIS A 483 -3.83 -0.02 29.07
C HIS A 483 -4.82 0.41 30.16
N SER A 484 -6.13 0.47 29.86
CA SER A 484 -7.15 1.00 30.76
C SER A 484 -7.90 -0.04 31.60
N ASP A 485 -8.37 -1.13 30.98
CA ASP A 485 -9.23 -2.11 31.64
C ASP A 485 -8.38 -3.11 32.45
N PRO A 486 -8.77 -3.52 33.68
CA PRO A 486 -8.05 -4.54 34.45
C PRO A 486 -7.86 -5.90 33.75
N ARG A 487 -8.68 -6.21 32.74
CA ARG A 487 -8.54 -7.40 31.88
C ARG A 487 -7.51 -7.20 30.76
N GLY A 488 -7.12 -5.95 30.51
CA GLY A 488 -6.15 -5.55 29.53
C GLY A 488 -4.76 -6.03 29.88
N ARG A 489 -3.98 -6.42 28.85
CA ARG A 489 -2.63 -6.99 29.04
C ARG A 489 -1.64 -6.01 29.66
N HIS A 490 -1.83 -4.71 29.45
CA HIS A 490 -0.90 -3.65 29.81
C HIS A 490 -1.46 -2.72 30.89
N ALA A 491 -2.51 -3.13 31.59
CA ALA A 491 -3.11 -2.35 32.67
C ALA A 491 -2.13 -2.21 33.84
N ASP A 492 -1.88 -0.97 34.26
CA ASP A 492 -0.98 -0.63 35.37
C ASP A 492 -1.72 -0.06 36.60
N GLY A 493 -3.07 -0.03 36.54
CA GLY A 493 -3.93 0.59 37.54
C GLY A 493 -4.33 2.04 37.24
N SER A 494 -3.87 2.60 36.12
CA SER A 494 -4.20 3.95 35.65
C SER A 494 -5.16 3.88 34.45
N PRO A 495 -6.48 3.97 34.67
CA PRO A 495 -7.45 3.90 33.57
C PRO A 495 -7.29 5.05 32.58
N VAL A 496 -7.53 4.76 31.31
CA VAL A 496 -7.67 5.76 30.24
C VAL A 496 -9.12 6.22 30.21
N HIS A 497 -9.33 7.53 30.07
CA HIS A 497 -10.66 8.12 30.10
C HIS A 497 -11.03 8.77 28.75
N LEU A 498 -12.32 8.71 28.45
CA LEU A 498 -12.92 9.64 27.51
C LEU A 498 -12.88 11.06 28.09
N ALA A 499 -12.98 12.07 27.23
CA ALA A 499 -13.01 13.48 27.59
C ALA A 499 -14.19 13.85 28.52
N ASP A 500 -15.25 13.04 28.56
CA ASP A 500 -16.38 13.20 29.48
C ASP A 500 -16.17 12.54 30.86
N GLY A 501 -14.96 11.98 31.10
CA GLY A 501 -14.60 11.29 32.33
C GLY A 501 -14.95 9.79 32.35
N THR A 502 -15.66 9.27 31.35
CA THR A 502 -15.99 7.84 31.27
C THR A 502 -14.73 7.01 31.11
N VAL A 503 -14.56 5.97 31.95
CA VAL A 503 -13.47 5.01 31.81
C VAL A 503 -13.63 4.22 30.50
N ILE A 504 -12.53 4.08 29.75
CA ILE A 504 -12.49 3.21 28.59
C ILE A 504 -12.28 1.78 29.08
N ASP A 505 -13.30 0.95 29.03
CA ASP A 505 -13.25 -0.46 29.46
C ASP A 505 -13.95 -1.37 28.43
N PHE A 506 -13.78 -2.69 28.53
CA PHE A 506 -14.46 -3.58 27.56
C PHE A 506 -15.99 -3.53 27.70
N ALA A 507 -16.54 -3.06 28.82
CA ALA A 507 -17.98 -2.90 28.97
C ALA A 507 -18.51 -1.74 28.11
N LEU A 508 -17.78 -0.62 28.03
CA LEU A 508 -18.04 0.46 27.09
C LEU A 508 -17.92 -0.04 25.66
N PHE A 509 -16.82 -0.73 25.32
CA PHE A 509 -16.62 -1.32 24.00
C PHE A 509 -17.78 -2.23 23.58
N GLU A 510 -18.20 -3.16 24.45
CA GLU A 510 -19.31 -4.09 24.22
C GLU A 510 -20.64 -3.37 23.96
N ARG A 511 -20.97 -2.37 24.79
CA ARG A 511 -22.20 -1.58 24.60
C ARG A 511 -22.16 -0.80 23.28
N THR A 512 -21.03 -0.20 22.95
CA THR A 512 -20.88 0.56 21.70
C THR A 512 -20.96 -0.35 20.48
N LEU A 513 -20.30 -1.51 20.52
CA LEU A 513 -20.32 -2.49 19.43
C LEU A 513 -21.72 -3.07 19.22
N ALA A 514 -22.45 -3.39 20.31
CA ALA A 514 -23.82 -3.89 20.25
C ALA A 514 -24.82 -2.83 19.73
N ALA A 515 -24.56 -1.54 19.98
CA ALA A 515 -25.40 -0.46 19.48
C ALA A 515 -25.15 -0.11 18.00
N LEU A 516 -24.01 -0.53 17.43
CA LEU A 516 -23.60 -0.13 16.08
C LEU A 516 -24.63 -0.49 14.99
N PRO A 517 -25.20 -1.71 14.91
CA PRO A 517 -26.19 -2.02 13.88
C PRO A 517 -27.41 -1.09 13.90
N GLY A 518 -27.87 -0.71 15.10
CA GLY A 518 -28.96 0.25 15.27
C GLY A 518 -28.61 1.65 14.79
N ARG A 519 -27.35 2.08 14.98
CA ARG A 519 -26.84 3.37 14.51
C ARG A 519 -26.63 3.43 12.99
N LEU A 520 -26.17 2.32 12.40
CA LEU A 520 -25.98 2.22 10.95
C LEU A 520 -27.33 2.25 10.20
N GLY A 521 -28.42 1.85 10.85
CA GLY A 521 -29.75 1.84 10.26
C GLY A 521 -29.86 0.78 9.15
N ASP A 522 -30.44 1.16 8.01
CA ASP A 522 -30.53 0.27 6.85
C ASP A 522 -29.15 0.07 6.20
N THR A 523 -28.63 -1.14 6.34
CA THR A 523 -27.32 -1.52 5.80
C THR A 523 -27.38 -2.07 4.37
N ALA A 524 -28.56 -2.25 3.77
CA ALA A 524 -28.71 -2.93 2.48
C ALA A 524 -27.96 -2.24 1.34
N ASN A 525 -27.81 -0.91 1.40
CA ASN A 525 -27.11 -0.11 0.40
C ASN A 525 -25.66 0.22 0.78
N LEU A 526 -25.19 -0.21 1.95
CA LEU A 526 -23.80 0.00 2.35
C LEU A 526 -22.89 -1.01 1.64
N PRO A 527 -21.68 -0.60 1.20
CA PRO A 527 -20.67 -1.54 0.73
C PRO A 527 -20.42 -2.63 1.78
N GLY A 528 -20.60 -3.89 1.40
CA GLY A 528 -20.46 -5.02 2.32
C GLY A 528 -21.54 -5.12 3.41
N GLY A 529 -22.69 -4.46 3.27
CA GLY A 529 -23.75 -4.46 4.29
C GLY A 529 -24.16 -5.84 4.81
N ARG A 530 -24.13 -6.86 3.93
CA ARG A 530 -24.41 -8.28 4.29
C ARG A 530 -23.35 -8.92 5.20
N ARG A 531 -22.15 -8.34 5.29
CA ARG A 531 -21.01 -8.83 6.07
C ARG A 531 -20.80 -8.05 7.37
N ILE A 532 -21.69 -7.12 7.74
CA ILE A 532 -21.56 -6.29 8.95
C ILE A 532 -21.45 -7.15 10.22
N ALA A 533 -22.26 -8.21 10.34
CA ALA A 533 -22.19 -9.10 11.51
C ALA A 533 -20.83 -9.80 11.63
N GLU A 534 -20.28 -10.28 10.52
CA GLU A 534 -18.97 -10.93 10.48
C GLU A 534 -17.83 -9.95 10.75
N ALA A 535 -17.90 -8.74 10.18
CA ALA A 535 -16.95 -7.67 10.42
C ALA A 535 -16.96 -7.20 11.89
N THR A 536 -18.14 -7.15 12.50
CA THR A 536 -18.32 -6.83 13.93
C THR A 536 -17.65 -7.90 14.80
N ALA A 537 -17.88 -9.18 14.50
CA ALA A 537 -17.26 -10.30 15.21
C ALA A 537 -15.73 -10.31 15.05
N LEU A 538 -15.22 -10.01 13.86
CA LEU A 538 -13.77 -9.91 13.61
C LEU A 538 -13.14 -8.74 14.39
N LEU A 539 -13.80 -7.57 14.45
CA LEU A 539 -13.31 -6.45 15.26
C LEU A 539 -13.28 -6.81 16.75
N ASP A 540 -14.32 -7.47 17.27
CA ASP A 540 -14.37 -7.93 18.66
C ASP A 540 -13.20 -8.88 18.98
N GLU A 541 -12.97 -9.88 18.12
CA GLU A 541 -11.85 -10.82 18.24
C GLU A 541 -10.49 -10.09 18.25
N LEU A 542 -10.27 -9.20 17.29
CA LEU A 542 -9.00 -8.46 17.16
C LEU A 542 -8.76 -7.52 18.34
N THR A 543 -9.81 -6.91 18.87
CA THR A 543 -9.73 -5.93 19.96
C THR A 543 -9.50 -6.61 21.31
N ARG A 544 -10.01 -7.84 21.51
CA ARG A 544 -9.81 -8.62 22.74
C ARG A 544 -8.55 -9.47 22.75
N ALA A 545 -7.89 -9.63 21.61
CA ALA A 545 -6.71 -10.46 21.49
C ALA A 545 -5.64 -10.00 22.50
N CYS A 546 -5.11 -10.93 23.30
CA CYS A 546 -4.10 -10.64 24.32
C CYS A 546 -2.89 -9.90 23.73
N GLN A 547 -2.49 -10.26 22.50
CA GLN A 547 -1.49 -9.55 21.73
C GLN A 547 -2.15 -8.81 20.57
N LEU A 548 -1.69 -7.58 20.31
CA LEU A 548 -2.09 -6.82 19.13
C LEU A 548 -1.61 -7.54 17.87
N VAL A 549 -2.55 -8.13 17.12
CA VAL A 549 -2.29 -8.81 15.84
C VAL A 549 -1.58 -7.84 14.89
N GLU A 550 -0.56 -8.30 14.15
CA GLU A 550 0.30 -7.41 13.35
C GLU A 550 -0.47 -6.65 12.27
N PHE A 551 -1.41 -7.32 11.60
CA PHE A 551 -2.28 -6.73 10.58
C PHE A 551 -3.66 -7.39 10.62
N LEU A 552 -4.74 -6.59 10.52
CA LEU A 552 -6.12 -7.09 10.46
C LEU A 552 -6.39 -7.90 9.19
N THR A 553 -5.61 -7.64 8.13
CA THR A 553 -5.72 -8.34 6.85
C THR A 553 -5.37 -9.81 6.96
N LEU A 554 -4.50 -10.22 7.90
CA LEU A 554 -4.12 -11.63 8.07
C LEU A 554 -5.32 -12.53 8.46
N PRO A 555 -6.03 -12.27 9.59
CA PRO A 555 -7.23 -13.05 9.93
C PRO A 555 -8.40 -12.78 8.98
N ALA A 556 -8.52 -11.57 8.40
CA ALA A 556 -9.56 -11.28 7.42
C ALA A 556 -9.36 -12.06 6.12
N TYR A 557 -8.12 -12.22 5.66
CA TYR A 557 -7.78 -12.92 4.42
C TYR A 557 -8.13 -14.42 4.45
N ALA A 558 -8.16 -15.02 5.64
CA ALA A 558 -8.65 -16.37 5.83
C ALA A 558 -10.17 -16.52 5.60
N ARG A 559 -10.93 -15.42 5.57
CA ARG A 559 -12.41 -15.38 5.44
C ARG A 559 -12.91 -14.92 4.07
N ILE A 560 -12.00 -14.68 3.14
CA ILE A 560 -12.33 -14.41 1.74
C ILE A 560 -11.83 -15.54 0.86
N ASP A 561 -12.32 -15.55 -0.37
CA ASP A 561 -12.24 -16.63 -1.37
C ASP A 561 -13.35 -17.68 -1.27
#